data_AF-A0A920UF21-F1
#
_entry.id   AF-A0A920UF21-F1
#
_cell.length_a   1.000
_cell.length_b   1.000
_cell.length_c   1.000
_cell.angle_alpha   90.00
_cell.angle_beta   90.00
_cell.angle_gamma   90.00
#
_symmetry.space_group_name_H-M   'P 1'
#
loop_
_entity.id
_entity.type
_entity.pdbx_description
1 polymer ?
#
loop_
_entity_poly.entity_id
_entity_poly.type
_entity_poly.pdbx_seq_one_letter_code
_entity_poly.pdbx_strand_id
1 'polypeptide(L)'
;MIGKGGFQETDFYGMTLPVVKHSYLVTDVNEIPVVVKEAFKIATSGRPGPVVIDIPKNIQQTRAQVFFPAEVDMPVLTPRIGRRANLSSTRLSG
;
A
#
# COMPACT_ATOMS: atom_id res chain seq x y z
N MET A 1 -13.27 -3.45 14.43
CA MET A 1 -12.32 -3.79 15.51
C MET A 1 -11.03 -4.17 14.81
N ILE A 2 -9.96 -3.41 15.07
CA ILE A 2 -8.60 -3.68 14.58
C ILE A 2 -7.71 -3.67 15.83
N GLY A 3 -6.86 -4.67 16.00
CA GLY A 3 -5.84 -4.78 17.04
C GLY A 3 -6.31 -5.30 18.40
N LYS A 4 -7.31 -6.19 18.49
CA LYS A 4 -7.78 -6.74 19.78
C LYS A 4 -7.66 -8.27 19.94
N GLY A 5 -7.00 -8.97 19.03
CA GLY A 5 -6.90 -10.43 19.05
C GLY A 5 -8.24 -11.11 18.74
N GLY A 6 -9.06 -10.51 17.87
CA GLY A 6 -10.30 -11.12 17.40
C GLY A 6 -10.05 -12.41 16.60
N PHE A 7 -11.07 -13.27 16.49
CA PHE A 7 -10.98 -14.49 15.69
C PHE A 7 -10.53 -14.17 14.24
N GLN A 8 -9.46 -14.82 13.78
CA GLN A 8 -8.77 -14.60 12.49
C GLN A 8 -8.06 -13.24 12.35
N GLU A 9 -7.73 -12.56 13.45
CA GLU A 9 -6.95 -11.33 13.41
C GLU A 9 -5.45 -11.65 13.36
N THR A 10 -4.88 -11.63 12.16
CA THR A 10 -3.43 -11.71 11.90
C THR A 10 -2.97 -10.37 11.31
N ASP A 11 -1.74 -9.92 11.64
CA ASP A 11 -1.14 -8.73 11.04
C ASP A 11 -0.80 -8.96 9.55
N PHE A 12 -1.81 -8.84 8.70
CA PHE A 12 -1.70 -9.01 7.26
C PHE A 12 -0.85 -7.92 6.61
N TYR A 13 -0.90 -6.70 7.15
CA TYR A 13 -0.11 -5.58 6.65
C TYR A 13 1.39 -5.85 6.85
N GLY A 14 1.81 -6.19 8.07
CA GLY A 14 3.19 -6.54 8.39
C GLY A 14 3.71 -7.71 7.58
N MET A 15 2.89 -8.74 7.34
CA MET A 15 3.28 -9.91 6.53
C MET A 15 3.46 -9.60 5.04
N THR A 16 2.65 -8.71 4.46
CA THR A 16 2.62 -8.48 3.01
C THR A 16 3.57 -7.38 2.54
N LEU A 17 3.96 -6.45 3.43
CA LEU A 17 4.88 -5.35 3.14
C LEU A 17 6.14 -5.73 2.33
N PRO A 18 6.88 -6.83 2.61
CA PRO A 18 8.07 -7.18 1.83
C PRO A 18 7.76 -7.82 0.47
N VAL A 19 6.50 -8.19 0.20
CA VAL A 19 6.08 -8.96 -0.99
C VAL A 19 5.32 -8.09 -2.00
N VAL A 20 4.58 -7.08 -1.53
CA VAL A 20 3.73 -6.25 -2.38
C VAL A 20 4.43 -4.97 -2.82
N LYS A 21 4.08 -4.48 -4.02
CA LYS A 21 4.53 -3.17 -4.50
C LYS A 21 3.92 -2.03 -3.69
N HIS A 22 2.68 -2.21 -3.25
CA HIS A 22 1.94 -1.24 -2.48
C HIS A 22 0.77 -1.89 -1.74
N SER A 23 0.31 -1.25 -0.67
CA SER A 23 -0.86 -1.65 0.11
C SER A 23 -1.71 -0.44 0.45
N TYR A 24 -3.03 -0.58 0.27
CA TYR A 24 -4.04 0.40 0.66
C TYR A 24 -4.88 -0.13 1.82
N LEU A 25 -5.27 0.75 2.75
CA LEU A 25 -6.35 0.51 3.70
C LEU A 25 -7.45 1.52 3.41
N VAL A 26 -8.61 1.05 2.94
CA VAL A 26 -9.74 1.92 2.59
C VAL A 26 -10.47 2.32 3.86
N THR A 27 -10.61 3.63 4.08
CA THR A 27 -11.30 4.17 5.28
C THR A 27 -12.61 4.88 4.96
N ASP A 28 -12.81 5.26 3.71
CA ASP A 28 -14.06 5.80 3.18
C ASP A 28 -14.50 5.03 1.92
N VAL A 29 -15.79 4.69 1.84
CA VAL A 29 -16.40 4.03 0.66
C VAL A 29 -16.23 4.86 -0.62
N ASN A 30 -16.15 6.18 -0.51
CA ASN A 30 -15.97 7.09 -1.64
C ASN A 30 -14.55 7.01 -2.25
N GLU A 31 -13.57 6.45 -1.55
CA GLU A 31 -12.19 6.30 -2.02
C GLU A 31 -12.02 5.08 -2.95
N ILE A 32 -12.94 4.10 -2.87
CA ILE A 32 -12.85 2.82 -3.59
C ILE A 32 -12.56 3.01 -5.09
N PRO A 33 -13.27 3.90 -5.83
CA PRO A 33 -13.04 4.04 -7.27
C PRO A 33 -11.61 4.50 -7.62
N VAL A 34 -11.07 5.44 -6.85
CA VAL A 34 -9.73 5.99 -7.06
C VAL A 34 -8.69 4.94 -6.69
N VAL A 35 -8.81 4.36 -5.49
CA VAL A 35 -7.88 3.36 -4.96
C VAL A 35 -7.77 2.14 -5.88
N VAL A 36 -8.89 1.61 -6.37
CA VAL A 36 -8.87 0.47 -7.30
C VAL A 36 -8.14 0.83 -8.58
N LYS A 37 -8.41 2.00 -9.15
CA LYS A 37 -7.79 2.43 -10.41
C LYS A 37 -6.29 2.67 -10.25
N GLU A 38 -5.87 3.31 -9.17
CA GLU A 38 -4.45 3.48 -8.84
C GLU A 38 -3.77 2.13 -8.62
N ALA A 39 -4.39 1.21 -7.86
CA ALA A 39 -3.84 -0.11 -7.61
C ALA A 39 -3.54 -0.88 -8.91
N PHE A 40 -4.44 -0.82 -9.91
CA PHE A 40 -4.17 -1.40 -11.23
C PHE A 40 -3.00 -0.72 -11.94
N LYS A 41 -2.91 0.62 -11.90
CA LYS A 41 -1.78 1.35 -12.48
C LYS A 41 -0.46 1.00 -11.76
N ILE A 42 -0.45 0.90 -10.43
CA ILE A 42 0.73 0.50 -9.66
C ILE A 42 1.12 -0.95 -9.99
N ALA A 43 0.15 -1.87 -10.01
CA ALA A 43 0.42 -3.29 -10.25
C ALA A 43 1.06 -3.54 -11.63
N THR A 44 0.70 -2.74 -12.64
CA THR A 44 1.13 -2.91 -14.04
C THR A 44 2.30 -2.01 -14.48
N SER A 45 2.58 -0.91 -13.77
CA SER A 45 3.67 0.01 -14.11
C SER A 45 5.07 -0.52 -13.76
N GLY A 46 6.09 -0.15 -14.54
CA GLY A 46 7.47 -0.56 -14.30
C GLY A 46 7.62 -2.09 -14.32
N ARG A 47 8.26 -2.67 -13.29
CA ARG A 47 8.22 -4.13 -13.07
C ARG A 47 6.84 -4.50 -12.47
N PRO A 48 6.02 -5.34 -13.13
CA PRO A 48 4.73 -5.73 -12.59
C PRO A 48 4.86 -6.47 -11.26
N GLY A 49 3.87 -6.34 -10.39
CA GLY A 49 3.87 -7.00 -9.09
C GLY A 49 2.57 -6.78 -8.30
N PRO A 50 2.39 -7.53 -7.21
CA PRO A 50 1.13 -7.54 -6.47
C PRO A 50 0.89 -6.22 -5.74
N VAL A 51 -0.38 -5.83 -5.64
CA VAL A 51 -0.88 -4.72 -4.82
C VAL A 51 -2.01 -5.25 -3.97
N VAL A 52 -2.05 -4.85 -2.70
CA VAL A 52 -3.09 -5.24 -1.75
C VAL A 52 -4.02 -4.04 -1.51
N ILE A 53 -5.33 -4.30 -1.49
CA ILE A 53 -6.35 -3.34 -1.10
C ILE A 53 -7.15 -3.96 0.04
N ASP A 54 -6.94 -3.48 1.25
CA ASP A 54 -7.68 -3.91 2.42
C ASP A 54 -8.94 -3.06 2.59
N ILE A 55 -10.10 -3.71 2.59
CA ILE A 55 -11.41 -3.06 2.73
C ILE A 55 -12.08 -3.58 4.01
N PRO A 56 -12.16 -2.79 5.09
CA PRO A 56 -12.80 -3.20 6.33
C PRO A 56 -14.30 -3.52 6.15
N LYS A 57 -14.82 -4.46 6.95
CA LYS A 57 -16.22 -4.92 6.84
C LYS A 57 -17.25 -3.80 6.89
N ASN A 58 -17.05 -2.80 7.76
CA ASN A 58 -17.96 -1.65 7.87
C ASN A 58 -18.00 -0.83 6.56
N ILE A 59 -16.88 -0.72 5.84
CA ILE A 59 -16.82 -0.06 4.54
C ILE A 59 -17.53 -0.91 3.48
N GLN A 60 -17.28 -2.22 3.45
CA GLN A 60 -17.94 -3.14 2.51
C GLN A 60 -19.48 -3.13 2.64
N GLN A 61 -19.98 -2.93 3.86
CA GLN A 61 -21.42 -2.91 4.15
C GLN A 61 -22.06 -1.53 3.92
N THR A 62 -21.26 -0.49 3.67
CA THR A 62 -21.75 0.87 3.44
C THR A 62 -22.28 1.00 2.01
N ARG A 63 -23.46 1.62 1.86
CA ARG A 63 -24.02 1.97 0.55
C ARG A 63 -23.65 3.41 0.21
N ALA A 64 -23.10 3.62 -0.98
CA ALA A 64 -22.80 4.95 -1.50
C ALA A 64 -23.03 5.00 -3.01
N GLN A 65 -23.40 6.19 -3.51
CA GLN A 65 -23.28 6.50 -4.93
C GLN A 65 -21.88 7.04 -5.17
N VAL A 66 -21.08 6.30 -5.91
CA VAL A 66 -19.67 6.64 -6.15
C VAL A 66 -19.43 6.93 -7.62
N PHE A 67 -18.52 7.86 -7.89
CA PHE A 67 -18.09 8.21 -9.24
C PHE A 67 -16.76 7.52 -9.56
N PHE A 68 -16.68 6.85 -10.70
CA PHE A 68 -15.43 6.25 -11.19
C PHE A 68 -14.74 7.22 -12.14
N PRO A 69 -13.62 7.85 -11.73
CA PRO A 69 -12.96 8.86 -12.55
C PRO A 69 -12.30 8.22 -13.79
N ALA A 70 -12.31 8.95 -14.90
CA ALA A 70 -11.69 8.53 -16.15
C ALA A 70 -10.14 8.51 -16.06
N GLU A 71 -9.55 9.34 -15.22
CA GLU A 71 -8.11 9.36 -14.94
C GLU A 71 -7.88 9.54 -13.43
N VAL A 72 -6.70 9.12 -12.98
CA VAL A 72 -6.22 9.31 -11.61
C VAL A 72 -4.77 9.75 -11.71
N ASP A 73 -4.41 10.81 -11.00
CA ASP A 73 -3.02 11.24 -10.87
C ASP A 73 -2.30 10.30 -9.92
N MET A 74 -1.19 9.74 -10.39
CA MET A 74 -0.41 8.81 -9.58
C MET A 74 0.52 9.60 -8.66
N PRO A 75 0.50 9.38 -7.33
CA PRO A 75 1.57 9.87 -6.49
C PRO A 75 2.89 9.25 -6.95
N VAL A 76 3.91 10.07 -7.16
CA VAL A 76 5.23 9.61 -7.62
C VAL A 76 5.84 8.70 -6.57
N LEU A 77 5.78 7.39 -6.81
CA LEU A 77 6.53 6.38 -6.05
C LEU A 77 8.02 6.62 -6.29
N THR A 78 8.63 7.45 -5.45
CA THR A 78 10.07 7.67 -5.49
C THR A 78 10.73 6.37 -5.03
N PRO A 79 11.50 5.67 -5.89
CA PRO A 79 12.14 4.43 -5.48
C PRO A 79 13.15 4.77 -4.39
N ARG A 80 13.01 4.19 -3.19
CA ARG A 80 14.11 4.17 -2.22
C ARG A 80 15.17 3.19 -2.74
N ILE A 81 15.96 3.65 -3.72
CA ILE A 81 17.19 2.97 -4.13
C ILE A 81 18.04 2.88 -2.87
N GLY A 82 18.28 1.64 -2.40
CA GLY A 82 18.96 1.36 -1.16
C GLY A 82 20.30 2.07 -1.10
N ARG A 83 20.45 2.99 -0.14
CA ARG A 83 21.78 3.33 0.36
C ARG A 83 22.33 2.07 1.01
N ARG A 84 23.17 1.33 0.28
CA ARG A 84 24.19 0.51 0.92
C ARG A 84 25.01 1.47 1.79
N ALA A 85 24.85 1.38 3.09
CA ALA A 85 25.75 2.01 4.03
C ALA A 85 27.13 1.39 3.79
N ASN A 86 27.97 2.09 3.03
CA ASN A 86 29.41 1.86 3.05
C ASN A 86 29.89 2.28 4.44
N LEU A 87 29.90 1.33 5.37
CA LEU A 87 30.76 1.41 6.54
C LEU A 87 32.19 1.17 6.06
N SER A 88 32.78 2.17 5.41
CA SER A 88 34.22 2.23 5.21
C SER A 88 34.82 2.57 6.57
N SER A 89 35.20 1.51 7.28
CA SER A 89 36.34 1.51 8.18
C SER A 89 37.46 2.37 7.58
N THR A 90 37.76 3.50 8.22
CA THR A 90 39.09 4.10 8.12
C THR A 90 39.48 4.59 9.52
N ARG A 91 40.56 3.97 9.96
CA ARG A 91 41.33 4.16 11.18
C ARG A 91 41.90 5.58 11.32
N LEU A 92 42.07 5.94 12.59
CA LEU A 92 43.24 6.60 13.21
C LEU A 92 43.48 8.12 13.07
N SER A 93 43.84 8.66 14.25
CA SER A 93 44.69 9.80 14.58
C SER A 93 44.17 11.22 14.39
N GLY A 94 44.10 11.93 15.51
CA GLY A 94 43.89 13.36 15.68
C GLY A 94 43.62 13.65 17.15
#